data_AF-G1VJP9-F1
#
_entry.id   AF-G1VJP9-F1
#
_cell.length_a   1.000
_cell.length_b   1.000
_cell.length_c   1.000
_cell.angle_alpha   90.00
_cell.angle_beta   90.00
_cell.angle_gamma   90.00
#
_symmetry.space_group_name_H-M   'P 1'
#
loop_
_entity.id
_entity.type
_entity.pdbx_description
1 polymer ?
#
loop_
_entity_poly.entity_id
_entity_poly.type
_entity_poly.pdbx_seq_one_letter_code
_entity_poly.pdbx_strand_id
1 'polypeptide(L)'
;MIATIRSREISASIILQSQSQLKAIYKDAAEIILDNADSTLFLGGRGKNAKDISENLGRETIDSFNTSENRGTQVSHGLNYQKLGKELMTQDEIAVMDGGKCILQLRGVRPFFSDKYDITQHPNYKYLSDFDKKNAFDVERYMSTRPAIVKPDEPFDIYEIDLSDEDAAAE
;
A
#
# COMPACT_ATOMS: atom_id res chain seq x y z
N MET A 1 7.44 6.83 19.59
CA MET A 1 8.40 5.70 19.61
C MET A 1 9.14 5.49 18.28
N ILE A 2 8.56 5.82 17.12
CA ILE A 2 9.30 5.69 15.83
C ILE A 2 10.33 6.82 15.61
N ALA A 3 10.06 8.03 16.11
CA ALA A 3 11.05 9.14 16.11
C ALA A 3 12.34 8.80 16.88
N THR A 4 12.23 7.99 17.94
CA THR A 4 13.38 7.50 18.72
C THR A 4 14.15 6.36 18.05
N ILE A 5 13.56 5.70 17.06
CA ILE A 5 14.22 4.63 16.27
C ILE A 5 15.12 5.29 15.21
N ARG A 6 14.69 6.40 14.61
CA ARG A 6 15.49 7.22 13.69
C ARG A 6 16.78 7.73 14.33
N SER A 7 16.73 8.21 15.59
CA SER A 7 17.91 8.70 16.30
C SER A 7 18.88 7.61 16.73
N ARG A 8 18.46 6.35 16.68
CA ARG A 8 19.27 5.17 16.98
C ARG A 8 19.79 4.46 15.73
N GLU A 9 19.63 5.06 14.55
CA GLU A 9 20.03 4.49 13.25
C GLU A 9 19.40 3.12 12.95
N ILE A 10 18.23 2.84 13.54
CA ILE A 10 17.50 1.60 13.27
C ILE A 10 16.50 1.89 12.15
N SER A 11 16.44 1.01 11.15
CA SER A 11 15.43 1.06 10.08
C SER A 11 14.28 0.12 10.40
N ALA A 12 13.05 0.61 10.32
CA ALA A 12 11.85 -0.22 10.37
C ALA A 12 11.12 -0.15 9.04
N SER A 13 10.79 -1.30 8.47
CA SER A 13 9.92 -1.41 7.30
C SER A 13 8.61 -2.07 7.74
N ILE A 14 7.50 -1.34 7.60
CA ILE A 14 6.18 -1.82 8.00
C ILE A 14 5.43 -2.18 6.73
N ILE A 15 5.01 -3.43 6.64
CA ILE A 15 4.19 -3.94 5.54
C ILE A 15 2.76 -4.06 6.05
N LEU A 16 1.85 -3.35 5.41
CA LEU A 16 0.45 -3.28 5.82
C LEU A 16 -0.45 -3.43 4.60
N GLN A 17 -1.53 -4.20 4.77
CA GLN A 17 -2.52 -4.42 3.70
C GLN A 17 -3.49 -3.23 3.60
N SER A 18 -3.87 -2.65 4.74
CA SER A 18 -4.77 -1.51 4.79
C SER A 18 -4.38 -0.54 5.89
N GLN A 19 -4.46 0.77 5.62
CA GLN A 19 -4.28 1.78 6.65
C GLN A 19 -5.36 1.72 7.73
N SER A 20 -6.55 1.18 7.40
CA SER A 20 -7.62 1.00 8.39
C SER A 20 -7.25 0.01 9.50
N GLN A 21 -6.46 -1.03 9.18
CA GLN A 21 -5.95 -1.97 10.20
C GLN A 21 -4.97 -1.26 11.16
N LEU A 22 -4.11 -0.39 10.61
CA LEU A 22 -3.18 0.40 11.42
C LEU A 22 -3.92 1.35 12.36
N LYS A 23 -4.95 2.05 11.84
CA LYS A 23 -5.80 2.95 12.64
C LYS A 23 -6.62 2.21 13.71
N ALA A 24 -7.06 0.97 13.45
CA ALA A 24 -7.78 0.18 14.44
C ALA A 24 -6.91 -0.16 15.67
N ILE A 25 -5.64 -0.52 15.45
CA ILE A 25 -4.73 -0.93 16.53
C ILE A 25 -4.12 0.29 17.24
N TYR A 26 -3.67 1.28 16.47
CA TYR A 26 -2.87 2.39 17.00
C TYR A 26 -3.61 3.72 17.12
N LYS A 27 -4.88 3.81 16.67
CA LYS A 27 -5.72 5.02 16.73
C LYS A 27 -4.95 6.26 16.24
N ASP A 28 -4.73 7.24 17.11
CA ASP A 28 -4.03 8.49 16.80
C ASP A 28 -2.52 8.28 16.54
N ALA A 29 -1.92 7.24 17.11
CA ALA A 29 -0.51 6.92 16.87
C ALA A 29 -0.26 6.36 15.46
N ALA A 30 -1.30 5.89 14.75
CA ALA A 30 -1.18 5.41 13.37
C ALA A 30 -0.74 6.52 12.41
N GLU A 31 -1.27 7.73 12.57
CA GLU A 31 -0.89 8.89 11.74
C GLU A 31 0.54 9.32 12.03
N ILE A 32 0.94 9.33 13.31
CA ILE A 32 2.32 9.63 13.72
C ILE A 32 3.33 8.64 13.10
N ILE A 33 2.97 7.36 13.00
CA ILE A 33 3.82 6.33 12.40
C ILE A 33 4.01 6.59 10.89
N LEU A 34 2.92 6.90 10.19
CA LEU A 34 2.94 7.20 8.75
C LEU A 34 3.74 8.48 8.46
N ASP A 35 3.56 9.54 9.25
CA ASP A 35 4.26 10.83 9.07
C ASP A 35 5.78 10.74 9.28
N ASN A 36 6.23 9.77 10.08
CA ASN A 36 7.65 9.53 10.31
C ASN A 36 8.28 8.60 9.27
N ALA A 37 7.50 7.95 8.41
CA ALA A 37 8.03 7.11 7.35
C ALA A 37 8.66 7.98 6.24
N ASP A 38 9.96 7.85 6.02
CA ASP A 38 10.67 8.61 4.97
C ASP A 38 10.34 8.12 3.55
N SER A 39 9.89 6.87 3.42
CA SER A 39 9.52 6.25 2.15
C SER A 39 8.20 5.49 2.27
N THR A 40 7.31 5.74 1.33
CA THR A 40 6.02 5.04 1.21
C THR A 40 6.00 4.30 -0.12
N LEU A 41 5.87 2.97 -0.06
CA LEU A 41 5.73 2.12 -1.23
C LEU A 41 4.28 1.65 -1.33
N PHE A 42 3.63 2.01 -2.42
CA PHE A 42 2.27 1.58 -2.73
C PHE A 42 2.29 0.53 -3.85
N LEU A 43 1.80 -0.67 -3.54
CA LEU A 43 1.82 -1.85 -4.43
C LEU A 43 0.48 -2.09 -5.15
N GLY A 44 -0.42 -1.10 -5.14
CA GLY A 44 -1.79 -1.25 -5.62
C GLY A 44 -2.75 -1.67 -4.51
N GLY A 45 -3.98 -1.19 -4.61
CA GLY A 45 -5.01 -1.44 -3.60
C GLY A 45 -6.28 -0.65 -3.90
N ARG A 46 -7.43 -1.18 -3.47
CA ARG A 46 -8.74 -0.53 -3.62
C ARG A 46 -9.12 0.24 -2.35
N GLY A 47 -9.96 1.26 -2.49
CA GLY A 47 -10.58 1.97 -1.36
C GLY A 47 -9.81 3.22 -0.91
N LYS A 48 -9.93 3.56 0.39
CA LYS A 48 -9.42 4.83 0.96
C LYS A 48 -7.93 5.07 0.68
N ASN A 49 -7.11 4.02 0.71
CA ASN A 49 -5.68 4.15 0.42
C ASN A 49 -5.38 4.75 -0.96
N ALA A 50 -6.16 4.41 -2.00
CA ALA A 50 -5.94 4.94 -3.35
C ALA A 50 -6.24 6.44 -3.43
N LYS A 51 -7.23 6.91 -2.66
CA LYS A 51 -7.55 8.33 -2.52
C LYS A 51 -6.42 9.09 -1.83
N ASP A 52 -5.91 8.57 -0.73
CA ASP A 52 -4.82 9.22 0.00
C ASP A 52 -3.54 9.30 -0.85
N ILE A 53 -3.28 8.28 -1.68
CA ILE A 53 -2.15 8.31 -2.64
C ILE A 53 -2.40 9.31 -3.78
N SER A 54 -3.63 9.40 -4.33
CA SER A 54 -4.01 10.40 -5.34
C SER A 54 -3.75 11.82 -4.85
N GLU A 55 -4.18 12.11 -3.62
CA GLU A 55 -3.98 13.42 -2.98
C GLU A 55 -2.49 13.71 -2.75
N ASN A 56 -1.71 12.71 -2.33
CA ASN A 56 -0.26 12.84 -2.13
C ASN A 56 0.55 12.98 -3.44
N LEU A 57 0.08 12.41 -4.55
CA LEU A 57 0.72 12.56 -5.87
C LEU A 57 0.57 13.98 -6.41
N GLY A 58 -0.50 14.68 -6.03
CA GLY A 58 -0.78 16.05 -6.41
C GLY A 58 -1.49 16.20 -7.76
N ARG A 59 -1.50 17.43 -8.27
CA ARG A 59 -2.25 17.83 -9.46
C ARG A 59 -1.31 18.30 -10.57
N GLU A 60 -1.62 17.91 -11.80
CA GLU A 60 -1.00 18.40 -13.01
C GLU A 60 -1.82 19.55 -13.61
N THR A 61 -1.14 20.51 -14.23
CA THR A 61 -1.81 21.58 -14.98
C THR A 61 -1.95 21.16 -16.43
N ILE A 62 -3.19 21.10 -16.91
CA ILE A 62 -3.54 20.82 -18.30
C ILE A 62 -3.96 22.13 -18.96
N ASP A 63 -3.27 22.51 -20.03
CA ASP A 63 -3.72 23.58 -20.89
C ASP A 63 -4.81 23.04 -21.82
N SER A 64 -6.05 23.49 -21.60
CA SER A 64 -7.22 23.15 -22.41
C SER A 64 -7.37 24.17 -23.53
N PHE A 65 -7.41 23.65 -24.76
CA PHE A 65 -7.66 24.43 -25.96
C PHE A 65 -9.06 24.12 -26.48
N ASN A 66 -9.98 25.06 -26.30
CA ASN A 66 -11.34 24.97 -26.82
C ASN A 66 -11.44 25.78 -28.12
N THR A 67 -11.69 25.07 -29.22
CA THR A 67 -12.07 25.67 -30.50
C THR A 67 -13.59 25.60 -30.63
N SER A 68 -14.27 26.74 -30.58
CA SER A 68 -15.69 26.84 -30.85
C SER A 68 -15.90 27.38 -32.26
N GLU A 69 -16.59 26.62 -33.11
CA GLU A 69 -17.02 27.06 -34.43
C GLU A 69 -18.52 27.31 -34.36
N ASN A 70 -18.95 28.55 -34.54
CA ASN A 70 -20.37 28.88 -34.57
C ASN A 70 -20.80 29.11 -36.03
N ARG A 71 -21.62 28.19 -36.57
CA ARG A 71 -22.18 28.30 -37.93
C ARG A 71 -23.54 28.98 -37.90
N GLY A 72 -23.51 30.31 -37.94
CA GLY A 72 -24.63 31.14 -38.36
C GLY A 72 -24.45 31.61 -39.82
N THR A 73 -24.97 32.79 -40.16
CA THR A 73 -24.83 33.41 -41.50
C THR A 73 -23.39 33.80 -41.86
N GLN A 74 -22.51 33.91 -40.87
CA GLN A 74 -21.05 34.02 -41.02
C GLN A 74 -20.39 32.99 -40.10
N VAL A 75 -19.32 32.35 -40.58
CA VAL A 75 -18.53 31.41 -39.78
C VAL A 75 -17.64 32.21 -38.84
N SER A 76 -17.84 32.07 -37.53
CA SER A 76 -16.95 32.62 -36.52
C SER A 76 -16.22 31.51 -35.78
N HIS A 77 -14.91 31.69 -35.62
CA HIS A 77 -14.05 30.82 -34.83
C HIS A 77 -13.72 31.52 -33.51
N GLY A 78 -14.15 30.95 -32.39
CA GLY A 78 -13.74 31.35 -31.05
C GLY A 78 -12.62 30.44 -30.56
N LEU A 79 -11.47 31.02 -30.23
CA LEU A 79 -10.37 30.31 -29.58
C LEU A 79 -10.37 30.67 -28.09
N ASN A 80 -10.54 29.67 -27.22
CA ASN A 80 -10.49 29.85 -25.77
C ASN A 80 -9.39 28.96 -25.15
N TYR A 81 -8.44 29.59 -24.47
CA TYR A 81 -7.37 28.92 -23.74
C TYR A 81 -7.72 28.92 -22.25
N GLN A 82 -7.85 27.74 -21.65
CA GLN A 82 -8.15 27.59 -20.23
C GLN A 82 -7.14 26.66 -19.57
N LYS A 83 -6.57 27.06 -18.44
CA LYS A 83 -5.72 26.17 -17.64
C LYS A 83 -6.61 25.41 -16.65
N LEU A 84 -6.64 24.09 -16.77
CA LEU A 84 -7.40 23.21 -15.90
C LEU A 84 -6.44 22.40 -15.00
N GLY A 85 -6.70 22.32 -13.70
CA GLY A 85 -5.94 21.44 -12.81
C GLY A 85 -6.55 20.04 -12.75
N LYS A 86 -5.88 19.02 -13.26
CA LYS A 86 -6.28 17.60 -13.15
C LYS A 86 -5.44 16.90 -12.08
N GLU A 87 -5.98 15.92 -11.39
CA GLU A 87 -5.16 15.01 -10.58
C GLU A 87 -4.17 14.27 -11.48
N LEU A 88 -2.92 14.10 -11.03
CA LEU A 88 -1.86 13.45 -11.81
C LEU A 88 -2.25 12.00 -12.18
N MET A 89 -2.85 11.30 -11.23
CA MET A 89 -3.43 9.98 -11.43
C MET A 89 -4.70 9.92 -10.58
N THR A 90 -5.82 9.63 -11.23
CA THR A 90 -7.12 9.56 -10.56
C THR A 90 -7.20 8.31 -9.66
N GLN A 91 -8.11 8.33 -8.70
CA GLN A 91 -8.33 7.19 -7.79
C GLN A 91 -8.65 5.90 -8.56
N ASP A 92 -9.43 6.00 -9.63
CA ASP A 92 -9.76 4.87 -10.50
C ASP A 92 -8.52 4.34 -11.25
N GLU A 93 -7.67 5.22 -11.79
CA GLU A 93 -6.41 4.83 -12.44
C GLU A 93 -5.45 4.14 -11.45
N ILE A 94 -5.38 4.61 -10.20
CA ILE A 94 -4.57 4.00 -9.13
C ILE A 94 -5.16 2.65 -8.70
N ALA A 95 -6.49 2.54 -8.62
CA ALA A 95 -7.17 1.30 -8.21
C ALA A 95 -7.10 0.20 -9.26
N VAL A 96 -6.94 0.56 -10.54
CA VAL A 96 -6.78 -0.36 -11.68
C VAL A 96 -5.31 -0.48 -12.11
N MET A 97 -4.37 0.05 -11.31
CA MET A 97 -2.94 -0.09 -11.57
C MET A 97 -2.57 -1.57 -11.71
N ASP A 98 -1.76 -1.88 -12.74
CA ASP A 98 -1.29 -3.23 -12.99
C ASP A 98 -0.56 -3.74 -11.75
N GLY A 99 -0.82 -5.00 -11.40
CA GLY A 99 -0.19 -5.65 -10.26
C GLY A 99 1.32 -5.59 -10.36
N GLY A 100 1.88 -5.58 -11.58
CA GLY A 100 3.31 -5.44 -11.87
C GLY A 100 3.95 -4.10 -11.51
N LYS A 101 3.18 -3.07 -11.13
CA LYS A 101 3.68 -1.70 -10.93
C LYS A 101 3.51 -1.23 -9.49
N CYS A 102 4.33 -0.26 -9.11
CA CYS A 102 4.31 0.36 -7.79
C CYS A 102 4.59 1.86 -7.86
N ILE A 103 4.07 2.57 -6.87
CA ILE A 103 4.33 3.98 -6.66
C ILE A 103 5.24 4.10 -5.44
N LEU A 104 6.43 4.66 -5.64
CA LEU A 104 7.38 4.95 -4.56
C LEU A 104 7.39 6.45 -4.30
N GLN A 105 7.03 6.83 -3.07
CA GLN A 105 7.16 8.20 -2.57
C GLN A 105 8.34 8.23 -1.61
N LEU A 106 9.30 9.12 -1.87
CA LEU A 106 10.45 9.33 -1.00
C LEU A 106 10.52 10.80 -0.60
N ARG A 107 10.92 11.07 0.64
CA ARG A 107 11.01 12.43 1.15
C ARG A 107 12.01 13.25 0.31
N GLY A 108 11.54 14.38 -0.24
CA GLY A 108 12.39 15.35 -0.96
C GLY A 108 12.51 15.12 -2.47
N VAL A 109 11.86 14.09 -3.03
CA VAL A 109 11.84 13.83 -4.48
C VAL A 109 10.40 13.66 -4.96
N ARG A 110 10.20 13.80 -6.27
CA ARG A 110 8.89 13.53 -6.87
C ARG A 110 8.58 12.03 -6.77
N PRO A 111 7.32 11.64 -6.56
CA PRO A 111 6.91 10.24 -6.59
C PRO A 111 7.33 9.56 -7.90
N PHE A 112 7.77 8.31 -7.79
CA PHE A 112 8.17 7.49 -8.93
C PHE A 112 7.14 6.42 -9.20
N PHE A 113 6.78 6.28 -10.47
CA PHE A 113 6.01 5.15 -10.96
C PHE A 113 7.01 4.14 -11.56
N SER A 114 7.15 2.98 -10.93
CA SER A 114 8.14 1.96 -11.31
C SER A 114 7.50 0.58 -11.40
N ASP A 115 8.14 -0.30 -12.17
CA ASP A 115 7.78 -1.71 -12.17
C ASP A 115 8.33 -2.40 -10.90
N LYS A 116 7.64 -3.45 -10.44
CA LYS A 116 8.09 -4.30 -9.34
C LYS A 116 9.36 -5.04 -9.75
N TYR A 117 10.19 -5.35 -8.75
CA TYR A 117 11.42 -6.09 -8.98
C TYR A 117 11.11 -7.49 -9.55
N ASP A 118 11.79 -7.83 -10.64
CA ASP A 118 11.67 -9.12 -11.29
C ASP A 118 12.38 -10.19 -10.44
N ILE A 119 11.58 -11.10 -9.88
CA ILE A 119 12.06 -12.19 -9.03
C ILE A 119 13.10 -13.06 -9.73
N THR A 120 13.04 -13.18 -11.06
CA THR A 120 13.95 -14.04 -11.83
C THR A 120 15.40 -13.55 -11.84
N GLN A 121 15.60 -12.25 -11.63
CA GLN A 121 16.92 -11.60 -11.62
C GLN A 121 17.57 -11.64 -10.24
N HIS A 122 16.86 -12.10 -9.21
CA HIS A 122 17.39 -12.16 -7.85
C HIS A 122 18.47 -13.27 -7.74
N PRO A 123 19.63 -13.02 -7.09
CA PRO A 123 20.69 -14.03 -6.93
C PRO A 123 20.21 -15.33 -6.26
N ASN A 124 19.19 -15.22 -5.40
CA ASN A 124 18.60 -16.35 -4.67
C ASN A 124 17.33 -16.92 -5.33
N TYR A 125 17.00 -16.54 -6.56
CA TYR A 125 15.81 -17.04 -7.26
C TYR A 125 15.80 -18.56 -7.42
N LYS A 126 16.99 -19.18 -7.47
CA LYS A 126 17.19 -20.64 -7.52
C LYS A 126 16.53 -21.40 -6.34
N TYR A 127 16.32 -20.73 -5.21
CA TYR A 127 15.71 -21.32 -4.02
C TYR A 127 14.19 -21.12 -3.94
N LEU A 128 13.61 -20.36 -4.88
CA LEU A 128 12.17 -20.13 -4.91
C LEU A 128 11.46 -21.36 -5.52
N SER A 129 10.22 -21.60 -5.08
CA SER A 129 9.34 -22.62 -5.65
C SER A 129 8.97 -22.35 -7.11
N ASP A 130 9.07 -21.09 -7.56
CA ASP A 130 8.82 -20.68 -8.94
C ASP A 130 9.92 -21.14 -9.90
N PHE A 131 11.14 -21.38 -9.41
CA PHE A 131 12.24 -21.91 -10.23
C PHE A 131 12.24 -23.44 -10.29
N ASP A 132 11.96 -24.12 -9.18
CA ASP A 132 11.81 -25.58 -9.12
C ASP A 132 10.68 -25.94 -8.14
N LYS A 133 9.67 -26.70 -8.60
CA LYS A 133 8.55 -27.18 -7.77
C LYS A 133 9.00 -28.01 -6.57
N LYS A 134 10.25 -28.51 -6.54
CA LYS A 134 10.85 -29.20 -5.39
C LYS A 134 11.19 -28.26 -4.22
N ASN A 135 11.29 -26.95 -4.46
CA ASN A 135 11.52 -25.93 -3.43
C ASN A 135 10.21 -25.38 -2.85
N ALA A 136 9.05 -25.92 -3.27
CA ALA A 136 7.77 -25.59 -2.67
C ALA A 136 7.82 -25.89 -1.17
N PHE A 137 7.61 -24.86 -0.36
CA PHE A 137 7.57 -25.00 1.09
C PHE A 137 6.27 -25.69 1.48
N ASP A 138 6.37 -26.99 1.75
CA ASP A 138 5.26 -27.83 2.13
C ASP A 138 5.01 -27.71 3.64
N VAL A 139 3.95 -26.99 4.02
CA VAL A 139 3.63 -26.64 5.41
C VAL A 139 3.35 -27.90 6.24
N GLU A 140 2.69 -28.91 5.66
CA GLU A 140 2.39 -30.18 6.33
C GLU A 140 3.68 -30.94 6.66
N ARG A 141 4.64 -30.96 5.73
CA ARG A 141 5.93 -31.64 5.92
C ARG A 141 6.80 -30.92 6.96
N TYR A 142 6.73 -29.59 7.01
CA TYR A 142 7.46 -28.80 7.99
C TYR A 142 6.85 -28.90 9.41
N MET A 143 5.51 -28.92 9.53
CA MET A 143 4.83 -29.21 10.80
C MET A 143 5.06 -30.63 11.28
N SER A 144 5.21 -31.61 10.38
CA SER A 144 5.52 -33.01 10.74
C SER A 144 6.95 -33.20 11.28
N THR A 145 7.87 -32.29 10.93
CA THR A 145 9.29 -32.36 11.34
C THR A 145 9.55 -31.63 12.67
N ARG A 146 8.62 -30.77 13.12
CA ARG A 146 8.60 -30.28 14.51
C ARG A 146 7.78 -31.28 15.32
N PRO A 147 8.31 -31.89 16.39
CA PRO A 147 7.47 -32.67 17.27
C PRO A 147 6.32 -31.77 17.73
N ALA A 148 5.08 -32.26 17.58
CA ALA A 148 3.91 -31.57 18.09
C ALA A 148 4.20 -31.16 19.54
N ILE A 149 4.08 -29.87 19.84
CA ILE A 149 4.26 -29.34 21.20
C ILE A 149 3.24 -29.93 22.18
N VAL A 150 2.18 -30.57 21.65
CA VAL A 150 1.19 -31.32 22.44
C VAL A 150 1.07 -32.72 21.85
N LYS A 151 1.34 -33.74 22.68
CA LYS A 151 1.05 -35.13 22.33
C LYS A 151 -0.46 -35.36 22.42
N PRO A 152 -1.06 -36.26 21.61
CA PRO A 152 -2.51 -36.52 21.64
C PRO A 152 -3.07 -36.95 23.00
N ASP A 153 -2.22 -37.41 23.93
CA ASP A 153 -2.58 -37.94 25.24
C ASP A 153 -2.37 -36.95 26.41
N GLU A 154 -1.95 -35.70 26.14
CA GLU A 154 -1.70 -34.72 27.20
C GLU A 154 -2.91 -33.79 27.36
N PRO A 155 -3.53 -33.71 28.56
CA PRO A 155 -4.65 -32.81 28.80
C PRO A 155 -4.18 -31.36 28.65
N PHE A 156 -4.82 -30.60 27.78
CA PHE A 156 -4.59 -29.17 27.61
C PHE A 156 -5.83 -28.40 28.06
N ASP A 157 -5.61 -27.34 28.84
CA ASP A 157 -6.68 -26.44 29.26
C ASP A 157 -7.02 -25.49 28.11
N ILE A 158 -8.22 -25.63 27.57
CA ILE A 158 -8.81 -24.70 26.61
C ILE A 158 -9.37 -23.53 27.42
N TYR A 159 -8.75 -22.36 27.28
CA TYR A 159 -9.35 -21.12 27.75
C TYR A 159 -10.07 -20.45 26.58
N GLU A 160 -11.39 -20.59 26.51
CA GLU A 160 -12.22 -19.70 25.72
C GLU A 160 -12.25 -18.34 26.42
N ILE A 161 -11.57 -17.36 25.83
CA ILE A 161 -11.66 -15.97 26.28
C ILE A 161 -12.90 -15.38 25.60
N ASP A 162 -14.01 -15.33 26.33
CA ASP A 162 -15.20 -14.59 25.93
C ASP A 162 -14.90 -13.08 26.09
N LEU A 163 -14.99 -12.34 24.99
CA LEU A 163 -14.64 -10.90 24.90
C LEU A 163 -15.79 -10.00 25.41
N SER A 164 -16.70 -10.52 26.23
CA SER A 164 -17.85 -9.75 26.71
C SER A 164 -17.55 -8.79 27.88
N ASP A 165 -16.37 -8.85 28.49
CA ASP A 165 -16.07 -8.13 29.74
C ASP A 165 -14.96 -7.04 29.61
N GLU A 166 -14.67 -6.53 28.41
CA GLU A 166 -13.80 -5.34 28.27
C GLU A 166 -14.52 -3.99 28.54
N ASP A 167 -15.85 -3.97 28.66
CA ASP A 167 -16.61 -2.74 28.93
C ASP A 167 -16.65 -2.33 30.42
N ALA A 168 -16.06 -3.11 31.34
CA ALA A 168 -16.03 -2.80 32.77
C ALA A 168 -14.70 -2.16 33.25
N ALA A 169 -13.70 -1.99 32.38
CA ALA A 169 -12.39 -1.44 32.73
C ALA A 169 -12.15 -0.03 32.15
N ALA A 170 -13.22 0.69 31.85
CA ALA A 170 -13.20 2.12 31.52
C ALA A 170 -13.94 2.93 32.60
N GLU A 171 -13.34 2.99 33.80
CA GLU A 171 -13.54 4.09 34.75
C GLU A 171 -12.19 4.69 35.15
#